data_AF-A0A7L2E1M9-F1
#
_entry.id   AF-A0A7L2E1M9-F1
#
_cell.length_a   1.000
_cell.length_b   1.000
_cell.length_c   1.000
_cell.angle_alpha   90.00
_cell.angle_beta   90.00
_cell.angle_gamma   90.00
#
_symmetry.space_group_name_H-M   'P 1'
#
loop_
_entity.id
_entity.type
_entity.pdbx_description
1 polymer ?
#
loop_
_entity_poly.entity_id
_entity_poly.type
_entity_poly.pdbx_seq_one_letter_code
_entity_poly.pdbx_strand_id
1 'polypeptide(L)'
;ETNTLPFHPFENQQGDILRMDKEHQVLKEQLREAEEKFEQLRSRSLEEIDTLEELLKKSIEETEVSQNELDWFHQDSETQMKKWQQEKKENRESLKALKGTAKKHSDSNERYLKTIDDKEKQYNVCLNKFLETSNTFANEKGKLEELIKKSQDDSQECEKRAVQAEVSVLQTWKETEIWKLKGTIAKAERNLGMLKALSSSASADPVMKSQIDSWEIFISNVKKQLEKVEAEYEEKIEQVKNGARNCLSRVEVVDFPFP
;
A
#
# COMPACT_ATOMS: atom_id res chain seq x y z
N GLU A 1 -108.75 -51.50 99.06
CA GLU A 1 -110.09 -52.06 99.25
C GLU A 1 -111.11 -50.95 99.29
N THR A 2 -111.97 -50.91 98.28
CA THR A 2 -113.33 -50.34 98.29
C THR A 2 -114.08 -51.13 97.22
N ASN A 3 -114.99 -51.99 97.67
CA ASN A 3 -115.80 -52.86 96.83
C ASN A 3 -116.92 -52.04 96.19
N THR A 4 -116.71 -51.56 94.97
CA THR A 4 -117.73 -50.91 94.13
C THR A 4 -118.11 -51.84 92.99
N LEU A 5 -119.40 -52.13 92.87
CA LEU A 5 -120.01 -52.82 91.74
C LEU A 5 -119.63 -52.12 90.42
N PRO A 6 -119.52 -52.83 89.28
CA PRO A 6 -119.18 -52.23 87.99
C PRO A 6 -120.08 -51.05 87.66
N PHE A 7 -119.50 -49.90 87.29
CA PHE A 7 -120.28 -48.70 86.95
C PHE A 7 -120.86 -48.81 85.53
N HIS A 8 -121.99 -49.50 85.39
CA HIS A 8 -122.74 -49.56 84.13
C HIS A 8 -123.38 -48.20 83.79
N PRO A 9 -123.37 -47.75 82.52
CA PRO A 9 -123.05 -48.51 81.30
C PRO A 9 -121.56 -48.59 80.92
N PHE A 10 -120.65 -48.01 81.71
CA PHE A 10 -119.28 -47.71 81.29
C PHE A 10 -118.25 -48.79 81.67
N GLU A 11 -118.53 -49.64 82.65
CA GLU A 11 -117.71 -50.81 82.99
C GLU A 11 -118.48 -52.10 82.73
N ASN A 12 -117.90 -53.02 81.97
CA ASN A 12 -118.47 -54.36 81.76
C ASN A 12 -117.92 -55.37 82.79
N GLN A 13 -116.76 -55.09 83.38
CA GLN A 13 -116.12 -55.80 84.50
C GLN A 13 -115.50 -54.79 85.49
N GLN A 14 -115.38 -55.16 86.77
CA GLN A 14 -114.86 -54.26 87.81
C GLN A 14 -113.38 -53.90 87.53
N GLY A 15 -113.07 -52.60 87.52
CA GLY A 15 -111.72 -52.10 87.26
C GLY A 15 -111.42 -51.83 85.78
N ASP A 16 -112.41 -51.96 84.89
CA ASP A 16 -112.30 -51.57 83.48
C ASP A 16 -111.91 -50.10 83.31
N ILE A 17 -112.45 -49.18 84.13
CA ILE A 17 -112.06 -47.76 84.09
C ILE A 17 -110.58 -47.59 84.45
N LEU A 18 -110.07 -48.31 85.46
CA LEU A 18 -108.67 -48.21 85.88
C LEU A 18 -107.73 -48.84 84.84
N ARG A 19 -108.15 -49.93 84.19
CA ARG A 19 -107.41 -50.54 83.07
C ARG A 19 -107.35 -49.57 81.89
N MET A 20 -108.49 -48.98 81.51
CA MET A 20 -108.60 -48.00 80.44
C MET A 20 -107.80 -46.72 80.74
N ASP A 21 -107.75 -46.25 82.00
CA ASP A 21 -106.93 -45.09 82.39
C ASP A 21 -105.42 -45.38 82.33
N LYS A 22 -105.01 -46.59 82.73
CA LYS A 22 -103.61 -47.05 82.56
C LYS A 22 -103.23 -47.19 81.09
N GLU A 23 -104.11 -47.76 80.27
CA GLU A 23 -103.93 -47.85 78.82
C GLU A 23 -103.85 -46.44 78.21
N HIS A 24 -104.71 -45.51 78.63
CA HIS A 24 -104.68 -44.11 78.21
C HIS A 24 -103.39 -43.40 78.62
N GLN A 25 -102.85 -43.66 79.82
CA GLN A 25 -101.54 -43.16 80.23
C GLN A 25 -100.40 -43.72 79.38
N VAL A 26 -100.40 -45.03 79.11
CA VAL A 26 -99.40 -45.66 78.22
C VAL A 26 -99.49 -45.08 76.81
N LEU A 27 -100.70 -44.87 76.28
CA LEU A 27 -100.90 -44.26 74.97
C LEU A 27 -100.44 -42.81 74.94
N LYS A 28 -100.68 -42.02 75.99
CA LYS A 28 -100.14 -40.65 76.11
C LYS A 28 -98.61 -40.64 76.14
N GLU A 29 -98.00 -41.57 76.84
CA GLU A 29 -96.54 -41.71 76.91
C GLU A 29 -95.96 -42.12 75.55
N GLN A 30 -96.59 -43.10 74.87
CA GLN A 30 -96.21 -43.51 73.51
C GLN A 30 -96.36 -42.38 72.49
N LEU A 31 -97.42 -41.56 72.61
CA LEU A 31 -97.60 -40.37 71.79
C LEU A 31 -96.47 -39.36 72.03
N ARG A 32 -96.16 -39.07 73.30
CA ARG A 32 -95.05 -38.17 73.66
C ARG A 32 -93.72 -38.68 73.12
N GLU A 33 -93.40 -39.95 73.28
CA GLU A 33 -92.18 -40.54 72.73
C GLU A 33 -92.13 -40.47 71.20
N ALA A 34 -93.26 -40.70 70.53
CA ALA A 34 -93.35 -40.60 69.07
C ALA A 34 -93.15 -39.15 68.60
N GLU A 35 -93.72 -38.17 69.30
CA GLU A 35 -93.54 -36.74 69.04
C GLU A 35 -92.07 -36.30 69.26
N GLU A 36 -91.43 -36.71 70.36
CA GLU A 36 -90.01 -36.41 70.60
C GLU A 36 -89.10 -37.05 69.56
N LYS A 37 -89.34 -38.32 69.19
CA LYS A 37 -88.58 -39.00 68.13
C LYS A 37 -88.78 -38.32 66.77
N PHE A 38 -90.00 -37.88 66.47
CA PHE A 38 -90.30 -37.14 65.25
C PHE A 38 -89.57 -35.79 65.23
N GLU A 39 -89.60 -35.02 66.31
CA GLU A 39 -88.93 -33.71 66.36
C GLU A 39 -87.40 -33.83 66.33
N GLN A 40 -86.83 -34.87 66.96
CA GLN A 40 -85.40 -35.19 66.84
C GLN A 40 -85.02 -35.57 65.41
N LEU A 41 -85.81 -36.44 64.76
CA LEU A 41 -85.58 -36.82 63.38
C LEU A 41 -85.68 -35.59 62.47
N ARG A 42 -86.69 -34.75 62.70
CA ARG A 42 -86.90 -33.50 61.97
C ARG A 42 -85.71 -32.55 62.13
N SER A 43 -85.23 -32.34 63.36
CA SER A 43 -84.08 -31.48 63.64
C SER A 43 -82.81 -31.99 62.95
N ARG A 44 -82.53 -33.30 63.04
CA ARG A 44 -81.39 -33.92 62.34
C ARG A 44 -81.51 -33.82 60.82
N SER A 45 -82.72 -34.04 60.29
CA SER A 45 -82.96 -33.94 58.84
C SER A 45 -82.78 -32.51 58.32
N LEU A 46 -83.17 -31.51 59.11
CA LEU A 46 -82.98 -30.11 58.76
C LEU A 46 -81.48 -29.75 58.76
N GLU A 47 -80.75 -30.17 59.78
CA GLU A 47 -79.29 -29.96 59.86
C GLU A 47 -78.55 -30.65 58.70
N GLU A 48 -78.92 -31.88 58.34
CA GLU A 48 -78.34 -32.59 57.19
C GLU A 48 -78.65 -31.85 55.87
N ILE A 49 -79.88 -31.38 55.68
CA ILE A 49 -80.27 -30.57 54.51
C ILE A 49 -79.42 -29.30 54.45
N ASP A 50 -79.31 -28.54 55.54
CA ASP A 50 -78.53 -27.30 55.60
C ASP A 50 -77.04 -27.56 55.25
N THR A 51 -76.46 -28.66 55.76
CA THR A 51 -75.07 -29.01 55.43
C THR A 51 -74.88 -29.40 53.96
N LEU A 52 -75.85 -30.12 53.37
CA LEU A 52 -75.81 -30.49 51.96
C LEU A 52 -76.00 -29.28 51.05
N GLU A 53 -76.87 -28.33 51.43
CA GLU A 53 -77.06 -27.08 50.71
C GLU A 53 -75.78 -26.23 50.69
N GLU A 54 -75.08 -26.11 51.82
CA GLU A 54 -73.82 -25.36 51.87
C GLU A 54 -72.70 -26.04 51.06
N LEU A 55 -72.62 -27.39 51.11
CA LEU A 55 -71.69 -28.15 50.26
C LEU A 55 -71.99 -27.97 48.78
N LEU A 56 -73.28 -27.99 48.39
CA LEU A 56 -73.69 -27.77 47.01
C LEU A 56 -73.32 -26.36 46.54
N LYS A 57 -73.59 -25.35 47.37
CA LYS A 57 -73.23 -23.96 47.07
C LYS A 57 -71.72 -23.79 46.87
N LYS A 58 -70.91 -24.34 47.78
CA LYS A 58 -69.44 -24.31 47.64
C LYS A 58 -68.98 -25.01 46.36
N SER A 59 -69.56 -26.15 46.02
CA SER A 59 -69.23 -26.89 44.79
C SER A 59 -69.58 -26.08 43.53
N ILE A 60 -70.70 -25.34 43.53
CA ILE A 60 -71.07 -24.45 42.43
C ILE A 60 -70.07 -23.31 42.29
N GLU A 61 -69.71 -22.64 43.39
CA GLU A 61 -68.71 -21.56 43.39
C GLU A 61 -67.34 -22.04 42.90
N GLU A 62 -66.87 -23.20 43.38
CA GLU A 62 -65.61 -23.83 42.92
C GLU A 62 -65.66 -24.17 41.42
N THR A 63 -66.81 -24.63 40.92
CA THR A 63 -67.01 -24.92 39.49
C THR A 63 -66.99 -23.65 38.65
N GLU A 64 -67.62 -22.57 39.12
CA GLU A 64 -67.63 -21.27 38.43
C GLU A 64 -66.22 -20.67 38.35
N VAL A 65 -65.45 -20.72 39.44
CA VAL A 65 -64.04 -20.29 39.45
C VAL A 65 -63.22 -21.14 38.47
N SER A 66 -63.35 -22.47 38.53
CA SER A 66 -62.62 -23.38 37.63
C SER A 66 -62.96 -23.13 36.15
N GLN A 67 -64.23 -22.84 35.86
CA GLN A 67 -64.67 -22.51 34.50
C GLN A 67 -64.04 -21.21 34.00
N ASN A 68 -64.03 -20.16 34.84
CA ASN A 68 -63.40 -18.88 34.50
C ASN A 68 -61.88 -19.02 34.28
N GLU A 69 -61.20 -19.82 35.10
CA GLU A 69 -59.77 -20.13 34.92
C GLU A 69 -59.53 -20.85 33.60
N LEU A 70 -60.37 -21.83 33.26
CA LEU A 70 -60.28 -22.57 32.00
C LEU A 70 -60.46 -21.65 30.78
N ASP A 71 -61.45 -20.76 30.82
CA ASP A 71 -61.69 -19.80 29.75
C ASP A 71 -60.52 -18.82 29.58
N TRP A 72 -59.93 -18.37 30.69
CA TRP A 72 -58.71 -17.56 30.67
C TRP A 72 -57.52 -18.30 30.05
N PHE A 73 -57.30 -19.57 30.43
CA PHE A 73 -56.24 -20.40 29.85
C PHE A 73 -56.45 -20.63 28.35
N HIS A 74 -57.68 -20.85 27.92
CA HIS A 74 -57.99 -20.98 26.49
C HIS A 74 -57.66 -19.70 25.72
N GLN A 75 -58.04 -18.54 26.25
CA GLN A 75 -57.78 -17.25 25.61
C GLN A 75 -56.27 -16.92 25.55
N ASP A 76 -55.54 -17.17 26.63
CA ASP A 76 -54.08 -16.97 26.65
C ASP A 76 -53.40 -17.91 25.64
N SER A 77 -53.77 -19.20 25.64
CA SER A 77 -53.22 -20.19 24.70
C SER A 77 -53.47 -19.78 23.23
N GLU A 78 -54.68 -19.32 22.90
CA GLU A 78 -54.99 -18.84 21.55
C GLU A 78 -54.17 -17.60 21.18
N THR A 79 -53.95 -16.70 22.14
CA THR A 79 -53.13 -15.49 21.96
C THR A 79 -51.66 -15.84 21.72
N GLN A 80 -51.10 -16.76 22.51
CA GLN A 80 -49.73 -17.24 22.34
C GLN A 80 -49.56 -17.98 21.01
N MET A 81 -50.55 -18.79 20.61
CA MET A 81 -50.53 -19.48 19.32
C MET A 81 -50.52 -18.48 18.15
N LYS A 82 -51.33 -17.41 18.20
CA LYS A 82 -51.32 -16.34 17.18
C LYS A 82 -49.97 -15.62 17.12
N LYS A 83 -49.39 -15.27 18.26
CA LYS A 83 -48.06 -14.64 18.33
C LYS A 83 -46.98 -15.54 17.71
N TRP A 84 -46.94 -16.80 18.11
CA TRP A 84 -45.97 -17.76 17.60
C TRP A 84 -46.08 -17.96 16.08
N GLN A 85 -47.30 -18.04 15.55
CA GLN A 85 -47.51 -18.16 14.09
C GLN A 85 -47.01 -16.93 13.33
N GLN A 86 -47.25 -15.74 13.88
CA GLN A 86 -46.78 -14.49 13.29
C GLN A 86 -45.25 -14.40 13.30
N GLU A 87 -44.62 -14.65 14.45
CA GLU A 87 -43.15 -14.67 14.58
C GLU A 87 -42.51 -15.70 13.65
N LYS A 88 -43.12 -16.88 13.51
CA LYS A 88 -42.66 -17.91 12.56
C LYS A 88 -42.68 -17.41 11.12
N LYS A 89 -43.73 -16.68 10.71
CA LYS A 89 -43.83 -16.09 9.37
C LYS A 89 -42.77 -15.01 9.16
N GLU A 90 -42.64 -14.08 10.10
CA GLU A 90 -41.66 -12.98 10.05
C GLU A 90 -40.22 -13.49 10.01
N ASN A 91 -39.89 -14.51 10.82
CA ASN A 91 -38.57 -15.13 10.81
C ASN A 91 -38.28 -15.83 9.47
N ARG A 92 -39.27 -16.50 8.88
CA ARG A 92 -39.12 -17.13 7.56
C ARG A 92 -38.86 -16.09 6.46
N GLU A 93 -39.57 -14.97 6.48
CA GLU A 93 -39.39 -13.88 5.52
C GLU A 93 -38.03 -13.18 5.71
N SER A 94 -37.64 -12.91 6.96
CA SER A 94 -36.34 -12.34 7.32
C SER A 94 -35.19 -13.24 6.87
N LEU A 95 -35.29 -14.55 7.10
CA LEU A 95 -34.28 -15.53 6.65
C LEU A 95 -34.18 -15.57 5.12
N LYS A 96 -35.30 -15.46 4.40
CA LYS A 96 -35.30 -15.37 2.93
C LYS A 96 -34.60 -14.10 2.44
N ALA A 97 -34.86 -12.96 3.10
CA ALA A 97 -34.20 -11.69 2.78
C ALA A 97 -32.68 -11.78 3.03
N LEU A 98 -32.26 -12.28 4.20
CA LEU A 98 -30.85 -12.46 4.57
C LEU A 98 -30.12 -13.41 3.61
N LYS A 99 -30.76 -14.51 3.20
CA LYS A 99 -30.18 -15.42 2.21
C LYS A 99 -29.98 -14.72 0.86
N GLY A 100 -30.92 -13.85 0.47
CA GLY A 100 -30.82 -13.04 -0.74
C GLY A 100 -29.67 -12.03 -0.69
N THR A 101 -29.50 -11.32 0.43
CA THR A 101 -28.40 -10.36 0.60
C THR A 101 -27.04 -11.07 0.68
N ALA A 102 -26.93 -12.17 1.41
CA ALA A 102 -25.73 -12.99 1.49
C ALA A 102 -25.28 -13.47 0.10
N LYS A 103 -26.22 -13.93 -0.73
CA LYS A 103 -25.91 -14.31 -2.12
C LYS A 103 -25.39 -13.14 -2.94
N LYS A 104 -26.05 -11.97 -2.90
CA LYS A 104 -25.59 -10.76 -3.61
C LYS A 104 -24.18 -10.33 -3.19
N HIS A 105 -23.87 -10.42 -1.90
CA HIS A 105 -22.52 -10.14 -1.40
C HIS A 105 -21.50 -11.15 -1.91
N SER A 106 -21.83 -12.45 -1.89
CA SER A 106 -20.98 -13.51 -2.46
C SER A 106 -20.68 -13.27 -3.94
N ASP A 107 -21.72 -13.05 -4.76
CA ASP A 107 -21.59 -12.81 -6.20
C ASP A 107 -20.78 -11.53 -6.50
N SER A 108 -20.88 -10.52 -5.63
CA SER A 108 -20.10 -9.28 -5.77
C SER A 108 -18.64 -9.49 -5.37
N ASN A 109 -18.39 -10.25 -4.29
CA ASN A 109 -17.05 -10.58 -3.84
C ASN A 109 -16.29 -11.39 -4.90
N GLU A 110 -16.94 -12.37 -5.53
CA GLU A 110 -16.36 -13.14 -6.65
C GLU A 110 -15.95 -12.23 -7.82
N ARG A 111 -16.81 -11.28 -8.20
CA ARG A 111 -16.50 -10.30 -9.26
C ARG A 111 -15.31 -9.41 -8.89
N TYR A 112 -15.20 -8.99 -7.63
CA TYR A 112 -14.05 -8.20 -7.17
C TYR A 112 -12.76 -9.02 -7.19
N LEU A 113 -12.79 -10.27 -6.71
CA LEU A 113 -11.62 -11.15 -6.74
C LEU A 113 -11.12 -11.37 -8.18
N LYS A 114 -12.02 -11.62 -9.13
CA LYS A 114 -11.67 -11.73 -10.55
C LYS A 114 -11.05 -10.45 -11.10
N THR A 115 -11.61 -9.29 -10.73
CA THR A 115 -11.09 -7.99 -11.16
C THR A 115 -9.68 -7.74 -10.61
N ILE A 116 -9.43 -8.12 -9.36
CA ILE A 116 -8.11 -8.00 -8.72
C ILE A 116 -7.10 -8.87 -9.46
N ASP A 117 -7.42 -10.14 -9.72
CA ASP A 117 -6.55 -11.06 -10.48
C ASP A 117 -6.24 -10.55 -11.89
N ASP A 118 -7.24 -10.04 -12.61
CA ASP A 118 -7.06 -9.43 -13.94
C ASP A 118 -6.14 -8.20 -13.88
N LYS A 119 -6.28 -7.36 -12.84
CA LYS A 119 -5.44 -6.17 -12.65
C LYS A 119 -4.01 -6.53 -12.25
N GLU A 120 -3.82 -7.54 -11.44
CA GLU A 120 -2.50 -8.06 -11.06
C GLU A 120 -1.75 -8.58 -12.30
N LYS A 121 -2.43 -9.35 -13.16
CA LYS A 121 -1.87 -9.80 -14.44
C LYS A 121 -1.46 -8.63 -15.33
N GLN A 122 -2.33 -7.62 -15.49
CA GLN A 122 -2.02 -6.41 -16.27
C GLN A 122 -0.81 -5.64 -15.70
N TYR A 123 -0.76 -5.50 -14.38
CA TYR A 123 0.35 -4.84 -13.69
C TYR A 123 1.67 -5.58 -13.95
N ASN A 124 1.69 -6.90 -13.79
CA ASN A 124 2.89 -7.71 -14.01
C ASN A 124 3.39 -7.63 -15.47
N VAL A 125 2.49 -7.63 -16.45
CA VAL A 125 2.86 -7.42 -17.87
C VAL A 125 3.49 -6.04 -18.09
N CYS A 126 2.90 -4.99 -17.51
CA CYS A 126 3.43 -3.62 -17.62
C CYS A 126 4.80 -3.50 -16.95
N LEU A 127 4.96 -4.08 -15.75
CA LEU A 127 6.19 -4.09 -15.00
C LEU A 127 7.31 -4.81 -15.77
N ASN A 128 7.03 -6.00 -16.30
CA ASN A 128 8.01 -6.74 -17.08
C ASN A 128 8.46 -5.96 -18.32
N LYS A 129 7.52 -5.34 -19.05
CA LYS A 129 7.84 -4.49 -20.20
C LYS A 129 8.71 -3.28 -19.81
N PHE A 130 8.41 -2.65 -18.68
CA PHE A 130 9.21 -1.54 -18.16
C PHE A 130 10.63 -2.01 -17.80
N LEU A 131 10.77 -3.14 -17.10
CA LEU A 131 12.06 -3.71 -16.72
C LEU A 131 12.90 -4.10 -17.95
N GLU A 132 12.29 -4.74 -18.95
CA GLU A 132 12.93 -5.04 -20.23
C GLU A 132 13.45 -3.77 -20.90
N THR A 133 12.60 -2.75 -21.03
CA THR A 133 12.97 -1.46 -21.65
C THR A 133 14.08 -0.75 -20.86
N SER A 134 14.02 -0.79 -19.53
CA SER A 134 15.03 -0.18 -18.66
C SER A 134 16.38 -0.88 -18.82
N ASN A 135 16.39 -2.22 -18.90
CA ASN A 135 17.60 -3.00 -19.11
C ASN A 135 18.20 -2.76 -20.50
N THR A 136 17.38 -2.69 -21.56
CA THR A 136 17.87 -2.36 -22.91
C THR A 136 18.47 -0.97 -22.95
N PHE A 137 17.80 0.02 -22.33
CA PHE A 137 18.30 1.38 -22.26
C PHE A 137 19.61 1.49 -21.49
N ALA A 138 19.74 0.80 -20.35
CA ALA A 138 20.98 0.78 -19.57
C ALA A 138 22.16 0.20 -20.37
N ASN A 139 21.92 -0.86 -21.14
CA ASN A 139 22.92 -1.46 -22.02
C ASN A 139 23.33 -0.51 -23.16
N GLU A 140 22.37 0.13 -23.82
CA GLU A 140 22.64 1.13 -24.87
C GLU A 140 23.42 2.34 -24.34
N LYS A 141 23.05 2.84 -23.16
CA LYS A 141 23.78 3.91 -22.48
C LYS A 141 25.24 3.52 -22.26
N GLY A 142 25.52 2.32 -21.74
CA GLY A 142 26.89 1.84 -21.53
C GLY A 142 27.71 1.79 -22.83
N LYS A 143 27.11 1.31 -23.93
CA LYS A 143 27.77 1.29 -25.25
C LYS A 143 28.08 2.69 -25.77
N LEU A 144 27.16 3.64 -25.58
CA LEU A 144 27.37 5.03 -25.99
C LEU A 144 28.47 5.71 -25.16
N GLU A 145 28.51 5.47 -23.85
CA GLU A 145 29.57 5.97 -22.97
C GLU A 145 30.95 5.44 -23.38
N GLU A 146 31.04 4.16 -23.74
CA GLU A 146 32.28 3.56 -24.26
C GLU A 146 32.70 4.18 -25.61
N LEU A 147 31.75 4.40 -26.52
CA LEU A 147 32.02 5.06 -27.81
C LEU A 147 32.48 6.51 -27.64
N ILE A 148 31.86 7.27 -26.74
CA ILE A 148 32.27 8.64 -26.42
C ILE A 148 33.71 8.64 -25.89
N LYS A 149 34.02 7.75 -24.93
CA LYS A 149 35.37 7.64 -24.38
C LYS A 149 36.39 7.30 -25.46
N LYS A 150 36.10 6.30 -26.30
CA LYS A 150 36.97 5.92 -27.41
C LYS A 150 37.20 7.08 -28.38
N SER A 151 36.15 7.81 -28.74
CA SER A 151 36.28 8.98 -29.63
C SER A 151 37.12 10.10 -29.02
N GLN A 152 37.03 10.33 -27.70
CA GLN A 152 37.86 11.30 -27.00
C GLN A 152 39.32 10.88 -27.00
N ASP A 153 39.59 9.61 -26.69
CA ASP A 153 40.94 9.02 -26.72
C ASP A 153 41.54 9.13 -28.13
N ASP A 154 40.77 8.77 -29.17
CA ASP A 154 41.17 8.87 -30.57
C ASP A 154 41.45 10.32 -30.98
N SER A 155 40.63 11.29 -30.53
CA SER A 155 40.84 12.72 -30.80
C SER A 155 42.10 13.24 -30.14
N GLN A 156 42.33 12.92 -28.86
CA GLN A 156 43.55 13.33 -28.14
C GLN A 156 44.80 12.75 -28.77
N GLU A 157 44.74 11.50 -29.21
CA GLU A 157 45.85 10.86 -29.91
C GLU A 157 46.10 11.49 -31.29
N CYS A 158 45.04 11.84 -32.04
CA CYS A 158 45.19 12.61 -33.28
C CYS A 158 45.85 13.97 -33.03
N GLU A 159 45.44 14.69 -31.98
CA GLU A 159 46.04 15.97 -31.60
C GLU A 159 47.52 15.83 -31.26
N LYS A 160 47.90 14.82 -30.47
CA LYS A 160 49.32 14.54 -30.14
C LYS A 160 50.14 14.27 -31.39
N ARG A 161 49.63 13.45 -32.32
CA ARG A 161 50.32 13.15 -33.59
C ARG A 161 50.44 14.39 -34.47
N ALA A 162 49.41 15.23 -34.54
CA ALA A 162 49.46 16.48 -35.29
C ALA A 162 50.52 17.43 -34.74
N VAL A 163 50.54 17.65 -33.41
CA VAL A 163 51.57 18.46 -32.73
C VAL A 163 52.97 17.91 -32.99
N GLN A 164 53.16 16.59 -32.88
CA GLN A 164 54.46 15.95 -33.15
C GLN A 164 54.91 16.15 -34.61
N ALA A 165 53.99 16.03 -35.56
CA ALA A 165 54.28 16.24 -36.97
C ALA A 165 54.64 17.72 -37.25
N GLU A 166 53.88 18.67 -36.71
CA GLU A 166 54.17 20.10 -36.83
C GLU A 166 55.54 20.46 -36.26
N VAL A 167 55.87 19.97 -35.06
CA VAL A 167 57.20 20.15 -34.45
C VAL A 167 58.30 19.56 -35.33
N SER A 168 58.09 18.37 -35.89
CA SER A 168 59.08 17.71 -36.76
C SER A 168 59.34 18.52 -38.04
N VAL A 169 58.29 19.12 -38.62
CA VAL A 169 58.41 20.00 -39.79
C VAL A 169 59.17 21.27 -39.44
N LEU A 170 58.82 21.95 -38.33
CA LEU A 170 59.50 23.16 -37.88
C LEU A 170 60.99 22.89 -37.56
N GLN A 171 61.28 21.77 -36.91
CA GLN A 171 62.66 21.34 -36.61
C GLN A 171 63.45 21.11 -37.90
N THR A 172 62.86 20.44 -38.89
CA THR A 172 63.50 20.21 -40.19
C THR A 172 63.78 21.53 -40.93
N TRP A 173 62.84 22.48 -40.89
CA TRP A 173 63.03 23.81 -41.48
C TRP A 173 64.11 24.61 -40.76
N LYS A 174 64.12 24.60 -39.42
CA LYS A 174 65.15 25.21 -38.59
C LYS A 174 66.54 24.70 -38.98
N GLU A 175 66.72 23.38 -39.01
CA GLU A 175 67.98 22.73 -39.36
C GLU A 175 68.43 23.09 -40.79
N THR A 176 67.49 23.10 -41.74
CA THR A 176 67.76 23.46 -43.13
C THR A 176 68.23 24.91 -43.27
N GLU A 177 67.56 25.87 -42.64
CA GLU A 177 67.93 27.29 -42.72
C GLU A 177 69.24 27.59 -41.96
N ILE A 178 69.44 26.99 -40.79
CA ILE A 178 70.71 27.08 -40.05
C ILE A 178 71.87 26.54 -40.88
N TRP A 179 71.69 25.40 -41.55
CA TRP A 179 72.72 24.81 -42.40
C TRP A 179 73.09 25.73 -43.57
N LYS A 180 72.11 26.32 -44.24
CA LYS A 180 72.36 27.30 -45.33
C LYS A 180 73.13 28.51 -44.83
N LEU A 181 72.70 29.12 -43.72
CA LEU A 181 73.35 30.32 -43.16
C LEU A 181 74.78 30.01 -42.71
N LYS A 182 75.02 28.86 -42.05
CA LYS A 182 76.38 28.39 -41.71
C LYS A 182 77.24 28.17 -42.95
N GLY A 183 76.68 27.63 -44.02
CA GLY A 183 77.35 27.50 -45.32
C GLY A 183 77.76 28.85 -45.91
N THR A 184 76.87 29.85 -45.87
CA THR A 184 77.15 31.23 -46.31
C THR A 184 78.24 31.88 -45.46
N ILE A 185 78.19 31.74 -44.13
CA ILE A 185 79.23 32.23 -43.22
C ILE A 185 80.58 31.60 -43.56
N ALA A 186 80.66 30.27 -43.66
CA ALA A 186 81.91 29.58 -43.97
C ALA A 186 82.50 29.98 -45.34
N LYS A 187 81.63 30.21 -46.34
CA LYS A 187 82.04 30.72 -47.66
C LYS A 187 82.59 32.15 -47.55
N ALA A 188 81.89 33.02 -46.84
CA ALA A 188 82.32 34.40 -46.62
C ALA A 188 83.61 34.50 -45.80
N GLU A 189 83.77 33.68 -44.76
CA GLU A 189 84.99 33.59 -43.96
C GLU A 189 86.18 33.12 -44.79
N ARG A 190 86.00 32.15 -45.70
CA ARG A 190 87.04 31.73 -46.66
C ARG A 190 87.44 32.87 -47.59
N ASN A 191 86.47 33.60 -48.15
CA ASN A 191 86.74 34.74 -49.04
C ASN A 191 87.48 35.86 -48.29
N LEU A 192 87.02 36.20 -47.08
CA LEU A 192 87.67 37.18 -46.21
C LEU A 192 89.12 36.75 -45.89
N GLY A 193 89.36 35.46 -45.61
CA GLY A 193 90.69 34.92 -45.40
C GLY A 193 91.60 35.09 -46.62
N MET A 194 91.09 34.84 -47.82
CA MET A 194 91.82 35.06 -49.08
C MET A 194 92.16 36.55 -49.28
N LEU A 195 91.20 37.45 -49.05
CA LEU A 195 91.41 38.90 -49.15
C LEU A 195 92.44 39.41 -48.14
N LYS A 196 92.38 38.95 -46.89
CA LYS A 196 93.37 39.28 -45.84
C LYS A 196 94.77 38.79 -46.21
N ALA A 197 94.90 37.61 -46.81
CA ALA A 197 96.18 37.09 -47.29
C ALA A 197 96.74 37.95 -48.45
N LEU A 198 95.92 38.31 -49.44
CA LEU A 198 96.30 39.18 -50.56
C LEU A 198 96.70 40.59 -50.09
N SER A 199 95.96 41.15 -49.13
CA SER A 199 96.25 42.45 -48.52
C SER A 199 97.52 42.47 -47.68
N SER A 200 98.01 41.31 -47.22
CA SER A 200 99.27 41.20 -46.47
C SER A 200 100.51 41.17 -47.39
N SER A 201 100.32 40.86 -48.67
CA SER A 201 101.38 40.81 -49.70
C SER A 201 101.48 42.07 -50.58
N ALA A 202 100.45 42.92 -50.59
CA ALA A 202 100.41 44.18 -51.34
C ALA A 202 100.49 45.37 -50.37
N SER A 203 101.20 46.45 -50.74
CA SER A 203 101.23 47.69 -49.94
C SER A 203 99.80 48.19 -49.68
N ALA A 204 99.52 48.67 -48.45
CA ALA A 204 98.21 49.06 -47.95
C ALA A 204 97.33 49.86 -48.93
N ASP A 205 96.57 49.16 -49.78
CA ASP A 205 95.60 49.71 -50.71
C ASP A 205 94.29 50.02 -49.94
N PRO A 206 93.84 51.29 -49.88
CA PRO A 206 92.59 51.69 -49.24
C PRO A 206 91.35 50.95 -49.77
N VAL A 207 91.35 50.55 -51.06
CA VAL A 207 90.25 49.81 -51.69
C VAL A 207 90.14 48.41 -51.10
N MET A 208 91.29 47.76 -50.87
CA MET A 208 91.34 46.40 -50.34
C MET A 208 90.92 46.33 -48.87
N LYS A 209 91.23 47.38 -48.09
CA LYS A 209 90.73 47.53 -46.72
C LYS A 209 89.21 47.71 -46.66
N SER A 210 88.65 48.54 -47.53
CA SER A 210 87.18 48.71 -47.65
C SER A 210 86.47 47.40 -47.98
N GLN A 211 87.08 46.54 -48.82
CA GLN A 211 86.51 45.22 -49.13
C GLN A 211 86.55 44.30 -47.90
N ILE A 212 87.68 44.23 -47.18
CA ILE A 212 87.79 43.45 -45.93
C ILE A 212 86.71 43.88 -44.93
N ASP A 213 86.54 45.18 -44.69
CA ASP A 213 85.54 45.71 -43.76
C ASP A 213 84.11 45.34 -44.22
N SER A 214 83.81 45.39 -45.53
CA SER A 214 82.50 45.00 -46.07
C SER A 214 82.18 43.51 -45.87
N TRP A 215 83.17 42.63 -46.01
CA TRP A 215 83.04 41.20 -45.76
C TRP A 215 82.90 40.89 -44.26
N GLU A 216 83.57 41.62 -43.38
CA GLU A 216 83.40 41.50 -41.93
C GLU A 216 82.00 41.92 -41.48
N ILE A 217 81.48 43.02 -42.02
CA ILE A 217 80.10 43.48 -41.79
C ILE A 217 79.11 42.43 -42.31
N PHE A 218 79.32 41.91 -43.52
CA PHE A 218 78.48 40.85 -44.10
C PHE A 218 78.42 39.61 -43.21
N ILE A 219 79.58 39.09 -42.76
CA ILE A 219 79.65 37.92 -41.88
C ILE A 219 78.94 38.21 -40.55
N SER A 220 79.16 39.38 -39.95
CA SER A 220 78.49 39.79 -38.71
C SER A 220 76.97 39.81 -38.86
N ASN A 221 76.49 40.32 -39.99
CA ASN A 221 75.06 40.41 -40.29
C ASN A 221 74.42 39.03 -40.52
N VAL A 222 75.10 38.14 -41.26
CA VAL A 222 74.64 36.74 -41.45
C VAL A 222 74.65 35.98 -40.12
N LYS A 223 75.65 36.21 -39.24
CA LYS A 223 75.69 35.61 -37.89
C LYS A 223 74.53 36.08 -37.01
N LYS A 224 74.21 37.38 -37.05
CA LYS A 224 73.04 37.93 -36.33
C LYS A 224 71.73 37.37 -36.86
N GLN A 225 71.63 37.17 -38.17
CA GLN A 225 70.48 36.51 -38.79
C GLN A 225 70.35 35.05 -38.37
N LEU A 226 71.46 34.31 -38.28
CA LEU A 226 71.48 32.94 -37.79
C LEU A 226 70.86 32.83 -36.39
N GLU A 227 71.28 33.68 -35.45
CA GLU A 227 70.73 33.72 -34.09
C GLU A 227 69.24 34.05 -34.08
N LYS A 228 68.82 35.03 -34.91
CA LYS A 228 67.41 35.40 -35.06
C LYS A 228 66.57 34.23 -35.56
N VAL A 229 67.01 33.56 -36.63
CA VAL A 229 66.29 32.43 -37.23
C VAL A 229 66.19 31.26 -36.24
N GLU A 230 67.26 30.98 -35.50
CA GLU A 230 67.26 29.94 -34.48
C GLU A 230 66.25 30.24 -33.35
N ALA A 231 66.24 31.47 -32.84
CA ALA A 231 65.32 31.90 -31.78
C ALA A 231 63.84 31.85 -32.25
N GLU A 232 63.54 32.34 -33.45
CA GLU A 232 62.17 32.36 -33.98
C GLU A 232 61.61 30.96 -34.25
N TYR A 233 62.43 30.03 -34.74
CA TYR A 233 61.98 28.65 -34.89
C TYR A 233 61.78 27.96 -33.54
N GLU A 234 62.64 28.22 -32.54
CA GLU A 234 62.47 27.64 -31.20
C GLU A 234 61.19 28.16 -30.53
N GLU A 235 60.91 29.46 -30.65
CA GLU A 235 59.67 30.05 -30.16
C GLU A 235 58.43 29.42 -30.82
N LYS A 236 58.44 29.27 -32.15
CA LYS A 236 57.33 28.61 -32.87
C LYS A 236 57.13 27.16 -32.44
N ILE A 237 58.21 26.40 -32.25
CA ILE A 237 58.14 25.02 -31.76
C ILE A 237 57.50 24.98 -30.37
N GLU A 238 57.89 25.90 -29.50
CA GLU A 238 57.34 25.99 -28.15
C GLU A 238 55.86 26.42 -28.15
N GLN A 239 55.47 27.35 -29.02
CA GLN A 239 54.08 27.72 -29.23
C GLN A 239 53.23 26.52 -29.66
N VAL A 240 53.70 25.71 -30.61
CA VAL A 240 53.01 24.49 -31.06
C VAL A 240 52.86 23.47 -29.94
N LYS A 241 53.93 23.22 -29.17
CA LYS A 241 53.87 22.31 -28.00
C LYS A 241 52.86 22.78 -26.95
N ASN A 242 52.71 24.09 -26.79
CA ASN A 242 51.75 24.71 -25.88
C ASN A 242 50.33 24.81 -26.46
N GLY A 243 50.07 24.24 -27.63
CA GLY A 243 48.74 24.11 -28.21
C GLY A 243 48.34 25.24 -29.18
N ALA A 244 49.29 26.09 -29.59
CA ALA A 244 49.04 27.02 -30.69
C ALA A 244 48.82 26.24 -31.99
N ARG A 245 47.81 26.63 -32.77
CA ARG A 245 47.42 25.97 -34.03
C ARG A 245 47.86 26.82 -35.23
N ASN A 246 48.07 26.16 -36.37
CA ASN A 246 48.45 26.81 -37.63
C ASN A 246 49.79 27.58 -37.57
N CYS A 247 50.75 27.10 -36.77
CA CYS A 247 52.05 27.76 -36.60
C CYS A 247 53.04 27.41 -37.72
N LEU A 248 52.64 26.63 -38.72
CA LEU A 248 53.43 26.25 -39.90
C LEU A 248 53.64 27.44 -40.86
N SER A 249 54.42 28.42 -40.41
CA SER A 249 54.92 29.52 -41.22
C SER A 249 56.44 29.47 -41.24
N ARG A 250 57.03 29.55 -42.44
CA ARG A 250 58.48 29.61 -42.58
C ARG A 250 59.01 30.93 -42.02
N VAL A 251 60.13 30.89 -41.32
CA VAL A 251 60.81 32.13 -40.86
C VAL A 251 61.39 32.85 -42.08
N GLU A 252 61.21 34.18 -42.13
CA GLU A 252 61.75 35.01 -43.20
C GLU A 252 63.27 35.13 -43.07
N VAL A 253 63.97 34.63 -44.09
CA VAL A 253 65.42 34.75 -44.22
C VAL A 253 65.71 35.85 -45.25
N VAL A 254 66.22 36.99 -44.78
CA VAL A 254 66.81 38.05 -45.62
C VAL A 254 67.97 37.48 -46.43
N ASP A 255 67.92 37.63 -47.76
CA ASP A 255 69.05 37.35 -48.63
C ASP A 255 70.04 38.50 -48.59
N PHE A 256 71.28 38.23 -48.13
CA PHE A 256 72.35 39.21 -48.19
C PHE A 256 73.14 39.04 -49.49
N PRO A 257 73.19 40.06 -50.38
CA PRO A 257 74.02 40.00 -51.56
C PRO A 257 75.49 39.91 -51.14
N PHE A 258 76.27 39.07 -51.84
CA PHE A 258 77.70 38.99 -51.62
C PHE A 258 78.35 40.35 -51.95
N PRO A 259 79.21 40.90 -51.07
CA PRO A 259 80.03 42.08 -51.36
C PRO A 259 80.99 41.85 -52.52
#